data_AF-A0A7G1KS56-F1
#
_entry.id   AF-A0A7G1KS56-F1
#
_cell.length_a   1.000
_cell.length_b   1.000
_cell.length_c   1.000
_cell.angle_alpha   90.00
_cell.angle_beta   90.00
_cell.angle_gamma   90.00
#
_symmetry.space_group_name_H-M   'P 1'
#
loop_
_entity.id
_entity.type
_entity.pdbx_description
1 polymer ?
#
loop_
_entity_poly.entity_id
_entity_poly.type
_entity_poly.pdbx_seq_one_letter_code
_entity_poly.pdbx_strand_id
1 'polypeptide(L)'
;MLGLERRFGLERRLLRVVDEVKALDGAASVESVRGLQHVLHFLDGELEATVCTAERRRELARLRRAAGIALAEAYARAVLARDFG
;
A
#
# COMPACT_ATOMS: atom_id res chain seq x y z
N MET A 1 -21.83 -14.41 -7.58
CA MET A 1 -21.01 -13.46 -8.36
C MET A 1 -20.25 -12.40 -7.52
N LEU A 2 -20.34 -12.38 -6.18
CA LEU A 2 -19.71 -11.32 -5.35
C LEU A 2 -18.19 -11.45 -5.11
N GLY A 3 -17.59 -12.61 -5.45
CA GLY A 3 -16.16 -12.86 -5.19
C GLY A 3 -15.21 -12.24 -6.21
N LEU A 4 -15.64 -12.00 -7.44
CA LEU A 4 -14.79 -11.49 -8.53
C LEU A 4 -14.58 -9.97 -8.45
N GLU A 5 -15.61 -9.20 -8.09
CA GLU A 5 -15.47 -7.74 -7.95
C GLU A 5 -14.55 -7.34 -6.79
N ARG A 6 -14.62 -8.04 -5.65
CA ARG A 6 -13.67 -7.84 -4.54
C ARG A 6 -12.24 -8.21 -4.93
N ARG A 7 -12.04 -9.26 -5.74
CA ARG A 7 -10.70 -9.75 -6.17
C ARG A 7 -9.94 -8.74 -7.02
N PHE A 8 -10.60 -8.09 -7.98
CA PHE A 8 -10.00 -7.02 -8.78
C PHE A 8 -9.96 -5.68 -8.03
N GLY A 9 -10.78 -5.53 -6.98
CA GLY A 9 -10.74 -4.37 -6.09
C GLY A 9 -9.45 -4.31 -5.28
N LEU A 10 -9.07 -5.40 -4.62
CA LEU A 10 -7.92 -5.41 -3.72
C LEU A 10 -6.59 -5.13 -4.44
N GLU A 11 -6.35 -5.78 -5.58
CA GLU A 11 -5.14 -5.57 -6.38
C GLU A 11 -5.05 -4.14 -6.91
N ARG A 12 -6.14 -3.59 -7.45
CA ARG A 12 -6.17 -2.19 -7.91
C ARG A 12 -5.95 -1.21 -6.76
N ARG A 13 -6.46 -1.51 -5.56
CA ARG A 13 -6.23 -0.68 -4.37
C ARG A 13 -4.78 -0.74 -3.90
N LEU A 14 -4.15 -1.92 -3.90
CA LEU A 14 -2.72 -2.05 -3.59
C LEU A 14 -1.84 -1.33 -4.60
N LEU A 15 -2.15 -1.45 -5.91
CA LEU A 15 -1.45 -0.70 -6.96
C LEU A 15 -1.63 0.81 -6.78
N ARG A 16 -2.85 1.26 -6.47
CA ARG A 16 -3.12 2.67 -6.18
C ARG A 16 -2.29 3.18 -5.00
N VAL A 17 -2.13 2.40 -3.92
CA VAL A 17 -1.24 2.79 -2.82
C VAL A 17 0.19 2.97 -3.31
N VAL A 18 0.72 2.05 -4.13
CA VAL A 18 2.06 2.20 -4.72
C VAL A 18 2.17 3.49 -5.55
N ASP A 19 1.18 3.77 -6.38
CA ASP A 19 1.18 4.94 -7.26
C ASP A 19 1.04 6.26 -6.47
N GLU A 20 0.18 6.30 -5.45
CA GLU A 20 0.02 7.46 -4.56
C GLU A 20 1.32 7.74 -3.79
N VAL A 21 2.01 6.71 -3.34
CA VAL A 21 3.31 6.83 -2.65
C VAL A 21 4.40 7.34 -3.59
N LYS A 22 4.41 6.89 -4.84
CA LYS A 22 5.32 7.41 -5.86
C LYS A 22 5.00 8.87 -6.21
N ALA A 23 3.71 9.22 -6.24
CA ALA A 23 3.24 10.58 -6.55
C ALA A 23 3.51 11.58 -5.42
N LEU A 24 3.72 11.12 -4.18
CA LEU A 24 4.09 11.96 -3.03
C LEU A 24 5.51 12.58 -3.13
N ASP A 25 6.12 12.59 -4.31
CA ASP A 25 7.51 12.99 -4.52
C ASP A 25 7.85 14.35 -3.91
N GLY A 26 8.93 14.39 -3.11
CA GLY A 26 9.50 15.59 -2.45
C GLY A 26 8.61 16.35 -1.43
N ALA A 27 7.28 16.27 -1.56
CA ALA A 27 6.29 17.01 -0.79
C ALA A 27 5.52 16.12 0.20
N ALA A 28 5.92 14.86 0.35
CA ALA A 28 5.34 13.94 1.32
C ALA A 28 5.47 14.50 2.75
N SER A 29 4.34 14.77 3.41
CA SER A 29 4.36 14.99 4.86
C SER A 29 4.29 13.65 5.59
N VAL A 30 4.80 13.61 6.82
CA VAL A 30 4.71 12.44 7.70
C VAL A 30 3.25 12.02 7.91
N GLU A 31 2.32 12.98 7.94
CA GLU A 31 0.88 12.72 8.07
C GLU A 31 0.31 12.04 6.82
N SER A 32 0.66 12.53 5.62
CA SER A 32 0.23 11.92 4.35
C SER A 32 0.69 10.47 4.24
N VAL A 33 1.94 10.18 4.61
CA VAL A 33 2.49 8.83 4.59
C VAL A 33 1.82 7.94 5.65
N ARG A 34 1.55 8.47 6.85
CA ARG A 34 0.81 7.74 7.90
C ARG A 34 -0.60 7.38 7.41
N GLY A 35 -1.31 8.28 6.74
CA GLY A 35 -2.62 7.99 6.14
C GLY A 35 -2.59 6.78 5.21
N LEU A 36 -1.58 6.70 4.34
CA LEU A 36 -1.41 5.56 3.43
C LEU A 36 -1.00 4.26 4.13
N GLN A 37 -0.24 4.34 5.24
CA GLN A 37 0.04 3.17 6.08
C GLN A 37 -1.25 2.60 6.71
N HIS A 38 -2.19 3.46 7.14
CA HIS A 38 -3.49 3.02 7.63
C HIS A 38 -4.31 2.33 6.53
N VAL A 39 -4.32 2.87 5.32
CA VAL A 39 -4.99 2.24 4.17
C VAL A 39 -4.40 0.86 3.89
N LEU A 40 -3.06 0.74 3.92
CA LEU A 40 -2.40 -0.53 3.69
C LEU A 40 -2.71 -1.57 4.77
N HIS A 41 -2.76 -1.15 6.04
CA HIS A 41 -3.14 -2.03 7.15
C HIS A 41 -4.58 -2.54 7.01
N PHE A 42 -5.50 -1.69 6.56
CA PHE A 42 -6.87 -2.11 6.25
C PHE A 42 -6.92 -3.15 5.11
N LEU A 43 -6.10 -2.94 4.07
CA LEU A 43 -5.99 -3.89 2.96
C LEU A 43 -5.39 -5.23 3.40
N ASP A 44 -4.50 -5.27 4.40
CA ASP A 44 -3.97 -6.52 4.95
C ASP A 44 -5.08 -7.40 5.55
N GLY A 45 -6.02 -6.80 6.30
CA GLY A 45 -7.18 -7.53 6.83
C GLY A 45 -8.12 -8.05 5.74
N GLU A 46 -8.33 -7.29 4.66
CA GLU A 46 -9.08 -7.79 3.49
C GLU A 46 -8.32 -8.92 2.78
N LEU A 47 -6.99 -8.85 2.71
CA LEU A 47 -6.14 -9.88 2.09
C LEU A 47 -6.30 -11.21 2.82
N GLU A 48 -6.17 -11.22 4.15
CA GLU A 48 -6.36 -12.40 4.99
C GLU A 48 -7.73 -13.06 4.78
N ALA A 49 -8.78 -12.25 4.60
CA ALA A 49 -10.14 -12.73 4.42
C ALA A 49 -10.46 -13.25 3.00
N THR A 50 -9.72 -12.85 1.97
CA THR A 50 -10.16 -12.99 0.56
C THR A 50 -9.38 -14.02 -0.25
N VAL A 51 -8.25 -14.57 0.24
CA VAL A 51 -7.41 -15.42 -0.62
C VAL A 51 -7.83 -16.88 -0.66
N CYS A 52 -8.34 -17.32 -1.81
CA CYS A 52 -8.84 -18.67 -2.04
C CYS A 52 -7.83 -19.63 -2.72
N THR A 53 -6.71 -19.14 -3.29
CA THR A 53 -5.68 -19.97 -3.95
C THR A 53 -4.26 -19.53 -3.59
N ALA A 54 -3.31 -20.48 -3.60
CA ALA A 54 -1.91 -20.23 -3.22
C ALA A 54 -1.18 -19.28 -4.16
N GLU A 55 -1.42 -19.37 -5.47
CA GLU A 55 -0.82 -18.47 -6.47
C GLU A 55 -1.27 -17.02 -6.26
N ARG A 56 -2.58 -16.82 -6.04
CA ARG A 56 -3.12 -15.49 -5.78
C ARG A 56 -2.60 -14.90 -4.48
N ARG A 57 -2.37 -15.74 -3.45
CA ARG A 57 -1.72 -15.31 -2.20
C ARG A 57 -0.32 -14.75 -2.46
N ARG A 58 0.47 -15.46 -3.27
CA ARG A 58 1.84 -15.05 -3.59
C ARG A 58 1.86 -13.74 -4.37
N GLU A 59 0.98 -13.57 -5.34
CA GLU A 59 0.90 -12.34 -6.14
C GLU A 59 0.51 -11.13 -5.28
N LEU A 60 -0.55 -11.26 -4.47
CA LEU A 60 -0.98 -10.21 -3.55
C LEU A 60 0.08 -9.89 -2.49
N ALA A 61 0.79 -10.90 -1.98
CA ALA A 61 1.90 -10.69 -1.05
C ALA A 61 3.07 -9.92 -1.69
N ARG A 62 3.36 -10.14 -2.98
CA ARG A 62 4.38 -9.35 -3.72
C ARG A 62 3.96 -7.89 -3.84
N LEU A 63 2.70 -7.64 -4.22
CA LEU A 63 2.16 -6.27 -4.32
C LEU A 63 2.17 -5.57 -2.96
N ARG A 64 1.77 -6.28 -1.91
CA ARG A 64 1.83 -5.76 -0.53
C ARG A 64 3.26 -5.43 -0.10
N ARG A 65 4.22 -6.28 -0.44
CA ARG A 65 5.63 -6.02 -0.15
C ARG A 65 6.12 -4.77 -0.88
N ALA A 66 5.78 -4.61 -2.16
CA ALA A 66 6.14 -3.43 -2.94
C ALA A 66 5.54 -2.13 -2.35
N ALA A 67 4.25 -2.15 -1.98
CA ALA A 67 3.59 -1.03 -1.31
C ALA A 67 4.25 -0.68 0.03
N GLY A 68 4.60 -1.70 0.83
CA GLY A 68 5.28 -1.50 2.11
C GLY A 68 6.66 -0.86 1.98
N ILE A 69 7.46 -1.31 1.01
CA ILE A 69 8.80 -0.76 0.73
C ILE A 69 8.67 0.71 0.31
N ALA A 70 7.81 1.00 -0.66
CA ALA A 70 7.60 2.38 -1.13
C ALA A 70 7.17 3.30 0.01
N LEU A 71 6.27 2.84 0.90
CA LEU A 71 5.82 3.62 2.05
C LEU A 71 6.92 3.88 3.07
N ALA A 72 7.78 2.89 3.33
CA ALA A 72 8.91 3.06 4.22
C ALA A 72 9.89 4.11 3.67
N GLU A 73 10.18 4.06 2.37
CA GLU A 73 11.02 5.05 1.68
C GLU A 73 10.41 6.46 1.73
N ALA A 74 9.12 6.59 1.45
CA ALA A 74 8.41 7.87 1.54
C ALA A 74 8.38 8.42 2.97
N TYR A 75 8.19 7.55 3.97
CA TYR A 75 8.23 7.94 5.38
C TYR A 75 9.61 8.46 5.78
N ALA A 76 10.67 7.74 5.39
CA ALA A 76 12.04 8.17 5.66
C ALA A 76 12.33 9.53 5.03
N ARG A 77 11.94 9.75 3.76
CA ARG A 77 12.08 11.05 3.08
C ARG A 77 11.30 12.16 3.79
N ALA A 78 10.06 11.90 4.18
CA ALA A 78 9.23 12.87 4.89
C ALA A 78 9.79 13.25 6.27
N VAL A 79 10.34 12.29 7.02
CA VAL A 79 11.00 12.54 8.30
C VAL A 79 12.26 13.38 8.10
N LEU A 80 13.10 13.01 7.13
CA LEU A 80 14.31 13.78 6.81
C LEU A 80 13.98 15.21 6.39
N ALA A 81 12.97 15.41 5.54
CA ALA A 81 12.53 16.74 5.12
C ALA A 81 11.99 17.57 6.29
N ARG A 82 11.29 16.95 7.25
CA ARG A 82 10.78 17.65 8.45
C ARG A 82 11.90 18.06 9.40
N ASP A 83 12.88 17.19 9.61
CA ASP A 83 13.89 17.37 10.64
C ASP A 83 15.11 18.17 10.14
N PHE A 84 15.32 18.25 8.82
CA PHE A 84 16.50 18.88 8.19
C PHE A 84 16.21 19.83 7.02
N GLY A 85 14.93 20.03 6.64
CA GLY A 85 14.50 20.88 5.53
C GLY A 85 14.02 22.27 5.94
#